data_AF-A0A517PN66-F1
#
_entry.id   AF-A0A517PN66-F1
#
_cell.length_a   1.000
_cell.length_b   1.000
_cell.length_c   1.000
_cell.angle_alpha   90.00
_cell.angle_beta   90.00
_cell.angle_gamma   90.00
#
_symmetry.space_group_name_H-M   'P 1'
#
loop_
_entity.id
_entity.type
_entity.pdbx_description
1 polymer ?
#
loop_
_entity_poly.entity_id
_entity_poly.type
_entity_poly.pdbx_seq_one_letter_code
_entity_poly.pdbx_strand_id
1 'polypeptide(L)'
;MTLPSRGKRTITVDGIDYHWLIRSRATYIQECESGNMLAAIERADTKGATLAVVFPWVRFEGEYKFEARSVTPEIIAKCIREALREGWQPAMRGARFLFHYPDQTS
;
A
#
# COMPACT_ATOMS: atom_id res chain seq x y z
N MET A 1 -2.51 7.55 -13.25
CA MET A 1 -3.72 7.22 -12.46
C MET A 1 -3.74 8.14 -11.25
N THR A 2 -4.91 8.57 -10.75
CA THR A 2 -5.03 9.42 -9.56
C THR A 2 -5.80 8.64 -8.49
N LEU A 3 -5.37 8.65 -7.22
CA LEU A 3 -6.15 8.01 -6.16
C LEU A 3 -7.54 8.67 -6.03
N PRO A 4 -8.64 7.89 -5.91
CA PRO A 4 -9.97 8.42 -5.64
C PRO A 4 -9.99 9.09 -4.26
N SER A 5 -10.78 10.15 -4.15
CA SER A 5 -10.85 11.01 -2.96
C SER A 5 -11.43 10.33 -1.71
N ARG A 6 -12.26 9.30 -1.87
CA ARG A 6 -12.91 8.59 -0.76
C ARG A 6 -11.97 7.55 -0.14
N GLY A 7 -11.70 7.66 1.16
CA GLY A 7 -10.82 6.73 1.89
C GLY A 7 -9.31 7.01 1.75
N LYS A 8 -8.95 8.13 1.09
CA LYS A 8 -7.57 8.62 1.01
C LYS A 8 -7.12 9.14 2.38
N ARG A 9 -6.00 8.63 2.86
CA ARG A 9 -5.31 9.05 4.08
C ARG A 9 -3.98 9.70 3.70
N THR A 10 -3.48 10.57 4.57
CA THR A 10 -2.18 11.23 4.38
C THR A 10 -1.24 10.80 5.49
N ILE A 11 0.04 10.64 5.16
CA ILE A 11 1.11 10.39 6.12
C ILE A 11 2.38 11.10 5.65
N THR A 12 3.14 11.66 6.59
CA THR A 12 4.48 12.18 6.34
C THR A 12 5.51 11.13 6.72
N VAL A 13 6.38 10.75 5.78
CA VAL A 13 7.48 9.81 6.01
C VAL A 13 8.77 10.51 5.60
N ASP A 14 9.70 10.61 6.55
CA ASP A 14 11.01 11.22 6.35
C ASP A 14 10.94 12.63 5.72
N GLY A 15 9.92 13.41 6.12
CA GLY A 15 9.69 14.79 5.65
C GLY A 15 8.94 14.90 4.31
N ILE A 16 8.51 13.80 3.71
CA ILE A 16 7.76 13.77 2.46
C ILE A 16 6.32 13.33 2.73
N ASP A 17 5.36 14.07 2.19
CA ASP A 17 3.94 13.74 2.30
C ASP A 17 3.52 12.72 1.25
N TYR A 18 2.79 11.70 1.71
CA TYR A 18 2.25 10.64 0.88
C TYR A 18 0.74 10.52 1.09
N HIS A 19 0.03 10.29 -0.01
CA HIS A 19 -1.35 9.83 0.02
C HIS A 19 -1.39 8.32 -0.09
N TRP A 20 -2.20 7.68 0.75
CA TRP A 20 -2.39 6.25 0.70
C TRP A 20 -3.85 5.88 0.93
N LEU A 21 -4.20 4.68 0.50
CA LEU A 21 -5.51 4.09 0.74
C LEU A 21 -5.43 2.58 0.69
N ILE A 22 -6.44 1.93 1.27
CA ILE A 22 -6.62 0.48 1.18
C ILE A 22 -7.64 0.16 0.09
N ARG A 23 -7.28 -0.78 -0.81
CA ARG A 23 -8.18 -1.36 -1.81
C ARG A 23 -8.69 -2.69 -1.31
N SER A 24 -10.00 -2.88 -1.42
CA SER A 24 -10.71 -4.10 -1.00
C SER A 24 -10.51 -5.28 -1.96
N ARG A 25 -10.10 -5.03 -3.21
CA ARG A 25 -9.87 -6.08 -4.20
C ARG A 25 -8.79 -5.66 -5.17
N ALA A 26 -7.83 -6.54 -5.41
CA ALA A 26 -6.89 -6.43 -6.50
C ALA A 26 -7.64 -6.64 -7.83
N THR A 27 -8.31 -5.63 -8.36
CA THR A 27 -8.99 -5.76 -9.67
C THR A 27 -8.00 -5.81 -10.84
N TYR A 28 -6.69 -5.75 -10.58
CA TYR A 28 -5.72 -5.34 -11.62
C TYR A 28 -4.35 -6.03 -11.59
N ILE A 29 -4.15 -7.10 -10.83
CA ILE A 29 -2.90 -7.87 -10.82
C ILE A 29 -3.24 -9.35 -10.88
N GLN A 30 -2.93 -9.99 -12.01
CA GLN A 30 -3.02 -11.45 -12.20
C GLN A 30 -2.08 -12.22 -11.24
N GLU A 31 -1.14 -11.53 -10.58
CA GLU A 31 -0.25 -12.07 -9.54
C GLU A 31 -0.87 -12.05 -8.12
N CYS A 32 -2.08 -11.50 -7.95
CA CYS A 32 -2.84 -11.61 -6.70
C CYS A 32 -3.85 -12.76 -6.80
N GLU A 33 -3.35 -14.00 -6.85
CA GLU A 33 -4.17 -15.21 -6.94
C GLU A 33 -5.14 -15.43 -5.75
N SER A 34 -5.07 -14.65 -4.66
CA SER A 34 -5.63 -15.08 -3.37
C SER A 34 -6.54 -14.10 -2.62
N GLY A 35 -6.95 -12.97 -3.22
CA GLY A 35 -7.83 -12.02 -2.49
C GLY A 35 -7.11 -11.17 -1.42
N ASN A 36 -5.80 -10.98 -1.61
CA ASN A 36 -4.93 -10.20 -0.73
C ASN A 36 -5.33 -8.72 -0.66
N MET A 37 -5.15 -8.12 0.52
CA MET A 37 -5.35 -6.69 0.71
C MET A 37 -4.22 -5.88 0.06
N LEU A 38 -4.58 -4.81 -0.65
CA LEU A 38 -3.63 -3.91 -1.30
C LEU A 38 -3.67 -2.51 -0.67
N ALA A 39 -2.51 -1.94 -0.35
CA ALA A 39 -2.38 -0.50 -0.16
C ALA A 39 -1.77 0.16 -1.39
N ALA A 40 -2.38 1.23 -1.86
CA ALA A 40 -1.81 2.08 -2.91
C ALA A 40 -1.30 3.36 -2.27
N ILE A 41 -0.05 3.72 -2.55
CA ILE A 41 0.63 4.89 -2.01
C ILE A 41 1.20 5.72 -3.16
N GLU A 42 1.00 7.04 -3.12
CA GLU A 42 1.58 8.01 -4.05
C GLU A 42 2.12 9.23 -3.29
N ARG A 43 3.10 9.93 -3.86
CA ARG A 43 3.58 11.20 -3.30
C ARG A 43 2.48 12.26 -3.41
N ALA A 44 2.32 13.09 -2.38
CA ALA A 44 1.21 14.04 -2.32
C ALA A 44 1.40 15.27 -3.23
N ASP A 45 2.65 15.66 -3.45
CA ASP A 45 3.07 16.86 -4.18
C ASP A 45 3.27 16.62 -5.68
N THR A 46 3.56 15.38 -6.09
CA THR A 46 3.82 15.04 -7.49
C THR A 46 3.14 13.75 -7.93
N LYS A 47 2.67 13.74 -9.18
CA LYS A 47 2.16 12.54 -9.85
C LYS A 47 3.34 11.73 -10.42
N GLY A 48 4.00 10.98 -9.53
CA GLY A 48 5.07 10.05 -9.88
C GLY A 48 4.64 8.57 -9.81
N ALA A 49 5.56 7.69 -9.44
CA ALA A 49 5.32 6.25 -9.37
C ALA A 49 4.44 5.88 -8.16
N THR A 50 3.41 5.06 -8.39
CA THR A 50 2.57 4.50 -7.32
C THR A 50 3.22 3.25 -6.74
N LEU A 51 3.33 3.19 -5.42
CA LEU A 51 3.68 1.98 -4.68
C LEU A 51 2.42 1.17 -4.39
N ALA A 52 2.43 -0.11 -4.77
CA ALA A 52 1.41 -1.08 -4.45
C ALA A 52 1.97 -2.08 -3.44
N VAL A 53 1.46 -2.04 -2.21
CA VAL A 53 1.83 -2.97 -1.16
C VAL A 53 0.84 -4.12 -1.14
N VAL A 54 1.34 -5.35 -1.29
CA VAL A 54 0.57 -6.59 -1.14
C VAL A 54 0.75 -7.10 0.28
N PHE A 55 -0.33 -7.16 1.04
CA PHE A 55 -0.33 -7.80 2.35
C PHE A 55 -0.73 -9.29 2.19
N PRO A 56 -0.11 -10.21 2.94
CA PRO A 56 -0.47 -11.64 2.89
C PRO A 56 -1.84 -11.92 3.52
N TRP A 57 -2.48 -10.92 4.12
CA TRP A 57 -3.78 -11.06 4.78
C TRP A 57 -4.92 -11.00 3.76
N VAL A 58 -5.76 -12.04 3.77
CA VAL A 58 -7.03 -12.07 3.05
C VAL A 58 -8.03 -11.20 3.82
N ARG A 59 -8.80 -10.38 3.10
CA ARG A 59 -9.91 -9.65 3.69
C ARG A 59 -11.03 -10.63 4.04
N PHE A 60 -11.26 -10.89 5.32
CA PHE A 60 -12.39 -11.69 5.77
C PHE A 60 -13.66 -10.81 5.81
N GLU A 61 -14.69 -11.13 5.02
CA GLU A 61 -15.96 -10.40 4.97
C GLU A 61 -17.02 -11.01 5.92
N GLY A 62 -16.67 -11.18 7.21
CA GLY A 62 -17.58 -11.73 8.23
C GLY A 62 -17.43 -11.08 9.61
N GLU A 63 -18.44 -11.25 10.48
CA GLU A 63 -18.54 -10.70 11.86
C GLU A 63 -17.59 -11.34 12.90
N TYR A 64 -16.62 -12.16 12.48
CA TYR A 64 -15.65 -12.74 13.40
C TYR A 64 -14.43 -11.82 13.53
N LYS A 65 -14.29 -11.22 14.71
CA LYS A 65 -13.10 -10.51 15.20
C LYS A 65 -11.93 -11.49 15.39
N PHE A 66 -11.40 -12.05 14.31
CA PHE A 66 -9.95 -12.32 14.30
C PHE A 66 -9.26 -10.99 14.05
N GLU A 67 -8.07 -10.80 14.61
CA GLU A 67 -7.26 -9.59 14.45
C GLU A 67 -7.00 -9.30 12.97
N ALA A 68 -7.97 -8.67 12.29
CA ALA A 68 -7.75 -8.01 11.02
C ALA A 68 -6.73 -6.91 11.35
N ARG A 69 -5.44 -7.25 11.22
CA ARG A 69 -4.31 -6.35 11.45
C ARG A 69 -4.59 -5.13 10.61
N SER A 70 -5.15 -4.12 11.27
CA SER A 70 -5.62 -2.92 10.59
C SER A 70 -4.38 -2.26 10.06
N VAL A 71 -4.30 -2.04 8.75
CA VAL A 71 -3.15 -1.34 8.17
C VAL A 71 -3.08 0.04 8.80
N THR A 72 -2.07 0.21 9.66
CA THR A 72 -1.83 1.45 10.40
C THR A 72 -0.94 2.37 9.58
N PRO A 73 -0.95 3.68 9.87
CA PRO A 73 0.02 4.60 9.32
C PRO A 73 1.48 4.15 9.55
N GLU A 74 1.77 3.51 10.70
CA GLU A 74 3.11 3.02 11.01
C GLU A 74 3.56 1.90 10.07
N ILE A 75 2.67 0.94 9.77
CA ILE A 75 2.95 -0.13 8.80
C ILE A 75 3.23 0.49 7.42
N ILE A 76 2.40 1.46 7.00
CA ILE A 76 2.60 2.17 5.72
C ILE A 76 3.94 2.89 5.69
N ALA A 77 4.33 3.58 6.78
CA ALA A 77 5.62 4.24 6.86
C ALA A 77 6.78 3.27 6.71
N LYS A 78 6.70 2.08 7.36
CA LYS A 78 7.69 1.02 7.20
C LYS A 78 7.77 0.52 5.75
N CYS A 79 6.63 0.23 5.12
CA CYS A 79 6.59 -0.20 3.71
C CYS A 79 7.18 0.85 2.77
N ILE A 80 6.91 2.13 3.00
CA ILE A 80 7.48 3.22 2.21
C ILE A 80 9.01 3.21 2.32
N ARG A 81 9.56 3.12 3.54
CA ARG A 81 11.01 3.10 3.74
C ARG A 81 11.68 1.89 3.10
N GLU A 82 11.10 0.70 3.25
CA GLU A 82 11.66 -0.50 2.61
C GLU A 82 11.54 -0.44 1.09
N ALA A 83 10.40 -0.01 0.54
CA ALA A 83 10.26 0.17 -0.91
C ALA A 83 11.25 1.19 -1.48
N LEU A 84 11.52 2.29 -0.76
CA LEU A 84 12.56 3.26 -1.14
C LEU A 84 13.95 2.61 -1.17
N ARG A 85 14.26 1.72 -0.22
CA ARG A 85 15.52 0.95 -0.21
C ARG A 85 15.60 -0.07 -1.35
N GLU A 86 14.47 -0.66 -1.73
CA GLU A 86 14.37 -1.58 -2.88
C GLU A 86 14.39 -0.88 -4.25
N GLY A 87 14.43 0.46 -4.27
CA GLY A 87 14.56 1.24 -5.50
C GLY A 87 13.27 1.85 -6.02
N TRP A 88 12.21 1.90 -5.21
CA TRP A 88 11.03 2.70 -5.55
C TRP A 88 11.39 4.18 -5.64
N GLN A 89 11.04 4.83 -6.75
CA GLN A 89 11.31 6.23 -7.01
C GLN A 89 10.00 7.03 -7.09
N PRO A 90 9.47 7.55 -5.96
CA PRO A 90 8.15 8.17 -5.91
C PRO A 90 8.01 9.45 -6.75
N ALA A 91 9.12 10.15 -7.04
CA ALA A 91 9.11 11.35 -7.86
C ALA A 91 9.21 11.07 -9.36
N MET A 92 9.70 9.87 -9.74
CA MET A 92 9.87 9.52 -11.14
C MET A 92 8.55 9.04 -11.71
N ARG A 93 8.15 9.58 -12.86
CA ARG A 93 7.03 9.04 -13.61
C ARG A 93 7.42 7.68 -14.15
N GLY A 94 6.68 6.64 -13.78
CA GLY A 94 7.04 5.29 -14.14
C GLY A 94 5.94 4.28 -13.83
N ALA A 95 6.27 3.02 -14.09
CA ALA A 95 5.42 1.90 -13.74
C ALA A 95 5.21 1.82 -12.23
N ARG A 96 4.13 1.13 -11.84
CA ARG A 96 3.86 0.80 -10.44
C ARG A 96 5.03 0.00 -9.85
N PHE A 97 5.39 0.27 -8.60
CA PHE A 97 6.33 -0.55 -7.85
C PHE A 97 5.54 -1.51 -6.96
N LEU A 98 5.76 -2.82 -7.11
CA LEU A 98 5.09 -3.83 -6.31
C LEU A 98 5.99 -4.20 -5.13
N PHE A 99 5.47 -4.08 -3.92
CA PHE A 99 6.17 -4.46 -2.69
C PHE A 99 5.34 -5.48 -1.93
N HIS A 100 5.94 -6.62 -1.59
CA HIS A 100 5.28 -7.65 -0.80
C HIS A 100 5.63 -7.42 0.67
N TYR A 101 4.61 -7.14 1.49
CA TYR A 101 4.83 -7.03 2.93
C TYR A 101 5.27 -8.39 3.46
N PRO A 102 6.46 -8.51 4.08
CA PRO A 102 6.93 -9.78 4.59
C PRO A 102 5.96 -10.27 5.64
N ASP A 103 5.52 -11.53 5.51
CA ASP A 103 4.72 -12.18 6.53
C ASP A 103 5.58 -12.24 7.79
N GLN A 104 5.33 -11.36 8.76
CA GLN A 104 5.90 -11.50 10.08
C GLN A 104 5.12 -12.60 10.80
N THR A 105 5.33 -13.84 10.34
CA THR A 105 5.11 -15.05 11.10
C THR A 105 6.23 -15.08 12.13
N SER A 106 5.89 -14.73 13.37
CA SER A 106 6.66 -15.09 14.55
C SER A 106 5.78 -15.89 15.47
#